data_AF-A0A959IA47-F1
#
_entry.id   AF-A0A959IA47-F1
#
_cell.length_a   1.000
_cell.length_b   1.000
_cell.length_c   1.000
_cell.angle_alpha   90.00
_cell.angle_beta   90.00
_cell.angle_gamma   90.00
#
_symmetry.space_group_name_H-M   'P 1'
#
loop_
_entity.id
_entity.type
_entity.pdbx_description
1 polymer ?
#
loop_
_entity_poly.entity_id
_entity_poly.type
_entity_poly.pdbx_seq_one_letter_code
_entity_poly.pdbx_strand_id
1 'polypeptide(L)'
;REDFPDYFQLRYGRPVVSLATLRREVLPPGQTLLEYFVGDDFLYLFILSDDGAELMRTRLDFPLREWVRDLRRQLLQFHPLRSADPMNLQRYEQRSFQLYYHLLGPAEHLLTDSVLVVVPDGVLGYLPFECLLSRPMPVTDSWKAFPYLIRDYQISYRFAASFLPEDLGEQSGFQGELLAFAPQFTGGEDELKPLRYNVVEAQAIGRLLGGEVLLGGEATEARFRESAGKYRILHLATHAQANDTIGAYSYLAFSTLKDSLENELLYVRDLYNMRLPAEMVVLSACETGIGEWQRGEGIVSLGRGFLFAGAR
;
A
#
# COMPACT_ATOMS: atom_id res chain seq x y z
N ARG A 1 -13.22 18.63 14.28
CA ARG A 1 -13.90 19.50 13.29
C ARG A 1 -13.26 20.89 13.28
N GLU A 2 -13.02 21.50 14.44
CA GLU A 2 -12.36 22.83 14.52
C GLU A 2 -10.83 22.73 14.34
N ASP A 3 -10.18 21.72 14.93
CA ASP A 3 -8.71 21.59 14.83
C ASP A 3 -8.22 20.98 13.50
N PHE A 4 -9.06 20.16 12.84
CA PHE A 4 -8.70 19.39 11.63
C PHE A 4 -9.85 19.36 10.60
N PRO A 5 -10.13 20.50 9.94
CA PRO A 5 -11.27 20.63 9.03
C PRO A 5 -11.10 19.82 7.73
N ASP A 6 -9.89 19.78 7.16
CA ASP A 6 -9.59 19.05 5.91
C ASP A 6 -9.76 17.53 6.12
N TYR A 7 -9.22 16.97 7.20
CA TYR A 7 -9.44 15.57 7.58
C TYR A 7 -10.93 15.25 7.83
N PHE A 8 -11.65 16.14 8.51
CA PHE A 8 -13.07 15.94 8.78
C PHE A 8 -13.92 15.93 7.51
N GLN A 9 -13.67 16.86 6.58
CA GLN A 9 -14.34 16.86 5.28
C GLN A 9 -14.04 15.59 4.48
N LEU A 10 -12.76 15.20 4.40
CA LEU A 10 -12.36 14.02 3.67
C LEU A 10 -12.95 12.73 4.26
N ARG A 11 -13.26 12.70 5.55
CA ARG A 11 -13.85 11.54 6.25
C ARG A 11 -15.39 11.51 6.23
N TYR A 12 -16.05 12.65 6.40
CA TYR A 12 -17.50 12.71 6.66
C TYR A 12 -18.30 13.52 5.63
N GLY A 13 -17.63 14.24 4.74
CA GLY A 13 -18.26 15.15 3.77
C GLY A 13 -18.55 14.54 2.40
N ARG A 14 -18.34 13.23 2.21
CA ARG A 14 -18.33 12.64 0.87
C ARG A 14 -19.74 12.42 0.30
N PRO A 15 -20.05 12.97 -0.88
CA PRO A 15 -21.30 12.67 -1.58
C PRO A 15 -21.30 11.22 -2.09
N VAL A 16 -22.50 10.66 -2.27
CA VAL A 16 -22.68 9.37 -2.94
C VAL A 16 -22.24 9.53 -4.40
N VAL A 17 -21.20 8.80 -4.81
CA VAL A 17 -20.67 8.83 -6.18
C VAL A 17 -21.50 7.89 -7.07
N SER A 18 -21.94 8.38 -8.22
CA SER A 18 -22.72 7.57 -9.17
C SER A 18 -21.82 6.59 -9.95
N LEU A 19 -22.38 5.47 -10.44
CA LEU A 19 -21.63 4.55 -11.31
C LEU A 19 -21.08 5.23 -12.57
N ALA A 20 -21.82 6.18 -13.13
CA ALA A 20 -21.38 6.97 -14.28
C ALA A 20 -20.17 7.85 -13.93
N THR A 21 -20.17 8.43 -12.73
CA THR A 21 -19.04 9.20 -12.20
C THR A 21 -17.84 8.30 -11.97
N LEU A 22 -18.02 7.12 -11.35
CA LEU A 22 -16.94 6.15 -11.14
C LEU A 22 -16.28 5.74 -12.48
N ARG A 23 -17.07 5.41 -13.50
CA ARG A 23 -16.55 5.07 -14.83
C ARG A 23 -15.83 6.22 -15.55
N ARG A 24 -16.19 7.46 -15.27
CA ARG A 24 -15.63 8.62 -15.97
C ARG A 24 -14.39 9.18 -15.29
N GLU A 25 -14.43 9.26 -13.96
CA GLU A 25 -13.48 10.05 -13.16
C GLU A 25 -12.58 9.17 -12.29
N VAL A 26 -12.98 7.93 -12.02
CA VAL A 26 -12.29 7.05 -11.06
C VAL A 26 -11.60 5.87 -11.75
N LEU A 27 -12.18 5.36 -12.84
CA LEU A 27 -11.65 4.27 -13.64
C LEU A 27 -11.44 4.73 -15.09
N PRO A 28 -10.21 5.06 -15.49
CA PRO A 28 -9.85 5.17 -16.89
C PRO A 28 -10.23 3.90 -17.68
N PRO A 29 -10.45 3.99 -19.00
CA PRO A 29 -10.68 2.81 -19.84
C PRO A 29 -9.57 1.77 -19.69
N GLY A 30 -9.92 0.49 -19.74
CA GLY A 30 -8.97 -0.61 -19.55
C GLY A 30 -8.61 -0.89 -18.10
N GLN A 31 -9.48 -0.53 -17.14
CA GLN A 31 -9.34 -0.86 -15.72
C GLN A 31 -10.61 -1.49 -15.16
N THR A 32 -10.42 -2.54 -14.36
CA THR A 32 -11.50 -3.18 -13.60
C THR A 32 -11.38 -2.83 -12.12
N LEU A 33 -12.43 -2.28 -11.52
CA LEU A 33 -12.56 -2.09 -10.08
C LEU A 33 -13.12 -3.33 -9.41
N LEU A 34 -12.50 -3.73 -8.31
CA LEU A 34 -12.91 -4.82 -7.43
C LEU A 34 -13.11 -4.27 -6.02
N GLU A 35 -14.35 -3.98 -5.65
CA GLU A 35 -14.71 -3.48 -4.32
C GLU A 35 -15.34 -4.59 -3.46
N TYR A 36 -14.63 -4.96 -2.40
CA TYR A 36 -15.04 -6.04 -1.50
C TYR A 36 -15.79 -5.50 -0.28
N PHE A 37 -16.75 -6.30 0.22
CA PHE A 37 -17.35 -6.13 1.53
C PHE A 37 -17.46 -7.49 2.24
N VAL A 38 -16.81 -7.61 3.38
CA VAL A 38 -16.73 -8.85 4.17
C VAL A 38 -17.78 -8.80 5.28
N GLY A 39 -18.90 -9.47 5.06
CA GLY A 39 -19.94 -9.69 6.08
C GLY A 39 -19.64 -10.89 6.98
N ASP A 40 -20.59 -11.21 7.86
CA ASP A 40 -20.47 -12.36 8.77
C ASP A 40 -20.65 -13.70 8.04
N ASP A 41 -21.67 -13.80 7.17
CA ASP A 41 -22.00 -15.03 6.43
C ASP A 41 -21.64 -14.99 4.94
N PHE A 42 -21.41 -13.79 4.39
CA PHE A 42 -21.22 -13.58 2.96
C PHE A 42 -20.11 -12.57 2.69
N LEU A 43 -19.35 -12.88 1.64
CA LEU A 43 -18.48 -11.95 0.95
C LEU A 43 -19.24 -11.37 -0.24
N TYR A 44 -19.20 -10.05 -0.37
CA TYR A 44 -19.70 -9.35 -1.54
C TYR A 44 -18.53 -8.77 -2.33
N LEU A 45 -18.61 -8.89 -3.65
CA LEU A 45 -17.71 -8.24 -4.59
C LEU A 45 -18.56 -7.40 -5.53
N PHE A 46 -18.39 -6.08 -5.48
CA PHE A 46 -18.86 -5.18 -6.51
C PHE A 46 -17.76 -5.03 -7.55
N ILE A 47 -18.03 -5.44 -8.78
CA ILE A 47 -17.10 -5.35 -9.91
C ILE A 47 -17.61 -4.34 -10.92
N LEU A 48 -16.72 -3.51 -11.43
CA LEU A 48 -17.00 -2.51 -12.45
C LEU A 48 -15.87 -2.50 -13.48
N SER A 49 -16.20 -2.82 -14.72
CA SER A 49 -15.31 -2.77 -15.88
C SER A 49 -15.96 -2.01 -17.03
N ASP A 50 -15.23 -1.91 -18.15
CA ASP A 50 -15.77 -1.38 -19.41
C ASP A 50 -16.95 -2.23 -19.92
N ASP A 51 -16.93 -3.54 -19.67
CA ASP A 51 -17.94 -4.49 -20.15
C ASP A 51 -19.21 -4.52 -19.28
N GLY A 52 -19.15 -4.04 -18.03
CA GLY A 52 -20.31 -4.18 -17.14
C GLY A 52 -20.08 -3.75 -15.71
N ALA A 53 -21.13 -3.92 -14.90
CA ALA A 53 -21.08 -3.79 -13.46
C ALA A 53 -21.93 -4.90 -12.84
N GLU A 54 -21.38 -5.65 -11.89
CA GLU A 54 -22.07 -6.75 -11.23
C GLU A 54 -21.81 -6.74 -9.72
N LEU A 55 -22.79 -7.23 -8.97
CA LEU A 55 -22.63 -7.51 -7.53
C LEU A 55 -22.68 -9.02 -7.33
N MET A 56 -21.54 -9.57 -6.91
CA MET A 56 -21.39 -10.99 -6.63
C MET A 56 -21.48 -11.25 -5.13
N ARG A 57 -22.02 -12.42 -4.79
CA ARG A 57 -22.19 -12.86 -3.42
C ARG A 57 -21.67 -14.29 -3.27
N THR A 58 -20.63 -14.44 -2.45
CA THR A 58 -20.01 -15.72 -2.10
C THR A 58 -20.32 -16.03 -0.64
N ARG A 59 -20.77 -17.24 -0.34
CA ARG A 59 -20.95 -17.67 1.06
C ARG A 59 -19.60 -17.85 1.73
N LEU A 60 -19.45 -17.35 2.96
CA LEU A 60 -18.25 -17.56 3.79
C LEU A 60 -18.38 -18.86 4.58
N ASP A 61 -18.38 -19.99 3.87
CA ASP A 61 -18.34 -21.34 4.46
C ASP A 61 -16.89 -21.86 4.65
N PHE A 62 -15.91 -20.96 4.53
CA PHE A 62 -14.49 -21.22 4.70
C PHE A 62 -13.84 -20.17 5.61
N PRO A 63 -12.73 -20.50 6.29
CA PRO A 63 -12.12 -19.61 7.28
C PRO A 63 -11.23 -18.56 6.60
N LEU A 64 -11.85 -17.55 5.95
CA LEU A 64 -11.17 -16.51 5.17
C LEU A 64 -9.99 -15.87 5.93
N ARG A 65 -10.21 -15.46 7.19
CA ARG A 65 -9.15 -14.84 8.01
C ARG A 65 -7.95 -15.75 8.20
N GLU A 66 -8.19 -17.05 8.42
CA GLU A 66 -7.12 -18.02 8.62
C GLU A 66 -6.35 -18.27 7.33
N TRP A 67 -7.05 -18.33 6.19
CA TRP A 67 -6.42 -18.52 4.89
C TRP A 67 -5.53 -17.36 4.48
N VAL A 68 -5.99 -16.11 4.67
CA VAL A 68 -5.16 -14.92 4.43
C VAL A 68 -3.92 -14.93 5.34
N ARG A 69 -4.10 -15.23 6.63
CA ARG A 69 -2.99 -15.34 7.58
C ARG A 69 -2.02 -16.47 7.20
N ASP A 70 -2.51 -17.60 6.73
CA ASP A 70 -1.69 -18.73 6.29
C ASP A 70 -0.86 -18.38 5.06
N LEU A 71 -1.49 -17.80 4.02
CA LEU A 71 -0.81 -17.32 2.82
C LEU A 71 0.32 -16.34 3.17
N ARG A 72 0.04 -15.32 3.99
CA ARG A 72 1.05 -14.33 4.43
C ARG A 72 2.21 -14.98 5.17
N ARG A 73 1.93 -15.93 6.07
CA ARG A 73 2.98 -16.66 6.78
C ARG A 73 3.86 -17.45 5.84
N GLN A 74 3.29 -18.09 4.81
CA GLN A 74 4.11 -18.78 3.81
C GLN A 74 5.01 -17.81 3.05
N LEU A 75 4.48 -16.67 2.60
CA LEU A 75 5.27 -15.62 1.91
C LEU A 75 6.44 -15.10 2.76
N LEU A 76 6.24 -14.86 4.05
CA LEU A 76 7.31 -14.39 4.95
C LEU A 76 8.36 -15.45 5.27
N GLN A 77 8.00 -16.74 5.16
CA GLN A 77 8.93 -17.85 5.35
C GLN A 77 9.76 -18.15 4.10
N PHE A 78 9.42 -17.56 2.94
CA PHE A 78 10.28 -17.63 1.76
C PHE A 78 11.55 -16.84 1.97
N HIS A 79 12.67 -17.55 2.02
CA HIS A 79 14.00 -16.93 1.99
C HIS A 79 14.60 -17.12 0.60
N PRO A 80 14.92 -16.04 -0.16
CA PRO A 80 15.39 -16.14 -1.55
C PRO A 80 16.65 -16.99 -1.74
N LEU A 81 17.48 -17.08 -0.69
CA LEU A 81 18.74 -17.84 -0.69
C LEU A 81 18.60 -19.28 -0.17
N ARG A 82 17.39 -19.74 0.18
CA ARG A 82 17.14 -21.12 0.60
C ARG A 82 16.23 -21.80 -0.40
N SER A 83 16.46 -23.09 -0.66
CA SER A 83 15.48 -23.91 -1.38
C SER A 83 14.16 -23.83 -0.61
N ALA A 84 13.09 -23.51 -1.32
CA ALA A 84 11.77 -23.45 -0.72
C ALA A 84 11.41 -24.84 -0.19
N ASP A 85 10.97 -24.91 1.07
CA ASP A 85 10.45 -26.16 1.63
C ASP A 85 9.25 -26.61 0.77
N PRO A 86 9.28 -27.79 0.14
CA PRO A 86 8.18 -28.28 -0.70
C PRO A 86 6.83 -28.27 0.02
N MET A 87 6.81 -28.48 1.34
CA MET A 87 5.59 -28.45 2.13
C MET A 87 5.04 -27.04 2.30
N ASN A 88 5.90 -26.03 2.45
CA ASN A 88 5.49 -24.62 2.49
C ASN A 88 4.99 -24.15 1.12
N LEU A 89 5.65 -24.59 0.04
CA LEU A 89 5.21 -24.33 -1.33
C LEU A 89 3.83 -24.91 -1.62
N GLN A 90 3.57 -26.14 -1.19
CA GLN A 90 2.26 -26.77 -1.35
C GLN A 90 1.18 -26.06 -0.57
N ARG A 91 1.46 -25.65 0.68
CA ARG A 91 0.52 -24.86 1.47
C ARG A 91 0.24 -23.51 0.82
N TYR A 92 1.28 -22.85 0.30
CA TYR A 92 1.13 -21.59 -0.43
C TYR A 92 0.25 -21.77 -1.67
N GLU A 93 0.56 -22.75 -2.53
CA GLU A 93 -0.19 -23.04 -3.75
C GLU A 93 -1.67 -23.27 -3.46
N GLN A 94 -1.97 -24.15 -2.49
CA GLN A 94 -3.34 -24.45 -2.09
C GLN A 94 -4.09 -23.22 -1.58
N ARG A 95 -3.50 -22.47 -0.64
CA ARG A 95 -4.15 -21.28 -0.07
C ARG A 95 -4.32 -20.18 -1.10
N SER A 96 -3.34 -20.02 -1.98
CA SER A 96 -3.35 -19.00 -3.01
C SER A 96 -4.46 -19.25 -4.03
N PHE A 97 -4.56 -20.47 -4.57
CA PHE A 97 -5.62 -20.81 -5.52
C PHE A 97 -7.00 -20.83 -4.85
N GLN A 98 -7.12 -21.29 -3.61
CA GLN A 98 -8.39 -21.25 -2.86
C GLN A 98 -8.89 -19.82 -2.67
N LEU A 99 -8.00 -18.89 -2.30
CA LEU A 99 -8.36 -17.48 -2.20
C LEU A 99 -8.75 -16.92 -3.57
N TYR A 100 -7.99 -17.19 -4.63
CA TYR A 100 -8.36 -16.79 -6.00
C TYR A 100 -9.77 -17.26 -6.38
N TYR A 101 -10.03 -18.56 -6.19
CA TYR A 101 -11.29 -19.20 -6.57
C TYR A 101 -12.51 -18.54 -5.92
N HIS A 102 -12.43 -18.19 -4.63
CA HIS A 102 -13.55 -17.57 -3.92
C HIS A 102 -13.65 -16.05 -4.09
N LEU A 103 -12.51 -15.37 -4.31
CA LEU A 103 -12.45 -13.91 -4.38
C LEU A 103 -12.65 -13.38 -5.80
N LEU A 104 -11.97 -13.96 -6.80
CA LEU A 104 -12.01 -13.50 -8.19
C LEU A 104 -12.74 -14.46 -9.12
N GLY A 105 -12.76 -15.76 -8.82
CA GLY A 105 -13.37 -16.79 -9.68
C GLY A 105 -14.81 -16.48 -10.13
N PRO A 106 -15.73 -15.99 -9.26
CA PRO A 106 -17.08 -15.63 -9.67
C PRO A 106 -17.14 -14.48 -10.69
N ALA A 107 -16.07 -13.69 -10.79
CA ALA A 107 -15.97 -12.47 -11.57
C ALA A 107 -15.05 -12.56 -12.78
N GLU A 108 -14.46 -13.73 -13.02
CA GLU A 108 -13.41 -13.93 -14.02
C GLU A 108 -13.84 -13.49 -15.43
N HIS A 109 -15.13 -13.58 -15.76
CA HIS A 109 -15.67 -13.15 -17.06
C HIS A 109 -15.66 -11.63 -17.27
N LEU A 110 -15.49 -10.84 -16.22
CA LEU A 110 -15.39 -9.37 -16.26
C LEU A 110 -13.95 -8.87 -16.06
N LEU A 111 -12.98 -9.76 -15.82
CA LEU A 111 -11.55 -9.42 -15.70
C LEU A 111 -10.89 -9.34 -17.09
N THR A 112 -11.48 -8.56 -18.00
CA THR A 112 -10.98 -8.41 -19.38
C THR A 112 -9.87 -7.36 -19.49
N ASP A 113 -9.73 -6.52 -18.47
CA ASP A 113 -8.80 -5.41 -18.42
C ASP A 113 -7.41 -5.80 -17.90
N SER A 114 -6.37 -5.07 -18.33
CA SER A 114 -4.99 -5.31 -17.87
C SER A 114 -4.69 -4.74 -16.49
N VAL A 115 -5.56 -3.90 -15.93
CA VAL A 115 -5.36 -3.23 -14.64
C VAL A 115 -6.51 -3.56 -13.69
N LEU A 116 -6.18 -4.10 -12.53
CA LEU A 116 -7.12 -4.35 -11.44
C LEU A 116 -6.93 -3.32 -10.34
N VAL A 117 -8.00 -2.61 -10.01
CA VAL A 117 -8.07 -1.65 -8.91
C VAL A 117 -8.82 -2.28 -7.75
N VAL A 118 -8.13 -2.68 -6.69
CA VAL A 118 -8.70 -3.40 -5.56
C VAL A 118 -9.04 -2.43 -4.42
N VAL A 119 -10.30 -2.43 -4.00
CA VAL A 119 -10.76 -1.80 -2.75
C VAL A 119 -11.06 -2.94 -1.76
N PRO A 120 -10.10 -3.28 -0.89
CA PRO A 120 -10.26 -4.40 0.02
C PRO A 120 -11.07 -4.00 1.27
N ASP A 121 -11.77 -4.97 1.85
CA ASP A 121 -12.41 -4.83 3.16
C ASP A 121 -11.94 -5.89 4.16
N GLY A 122 -11.99 -5.56 5.44
CA GLY A 122 -11.66 -6.50 6.51
C GLY A 122 -10.25 -7.08 6.38
N VAL A 123 -10.18 -8.40 6.48
CA VAL A 123 -8.92 -9.15 6.39
C VAL A 123 -8.28 -9.13 5.01
N LEU A 124 -9.05 -8.80 3.96
CA LEU A 124 -8.53 -8.73 2.59
C LEU A 124 -7.55 -7.57 2.41
N GLY A 125 -7.57 -6.56 3.28
CA GLY A 125 -6.56 -5.49 3.23
C GLY A 125 -5.14 -6.00 3.46
N TYR A 126 -4.98 -7.17 4.09
CA TYR A 126 -3.67 -7.79 4.32
C TYR A 126 -3.28 -8.78 3.21
N LEU A 127 -4.15 -9.03 2.24
CA LEU A 127 -3.94 -10.01 1.18
C LEU A 127 -3.17 -9.37 0.01
N PRO A 128 -1.96 -9.84 -0.33
CA PRO A 128 -1.32 -9.45 -1.58
C PRO A 128 -1.98 -10.18 -2.76
N PHE A 129 -2.89 -9.49 -3.46
CA PHE A 129 -3.61 -10.05 -4.62
C PHE A 129 -2.66 -10.46 -5.75
N GLU A 130 -1.53 -9.78 -5.89
CA GLU A 130 -0.46 -10.04 -6.87
C GLU A 130 0.07 -11.47 -6.77
N CYS A 131 0.05 -12.02 -5.56
CA CYS A 131 0.56 -13.33 -5.22
C CYS A 131 -0.51 -14.43 -5.33
N LEU A 132 -1.75 -14.12 -5.72
CA LEU A 132 -2.77 -15.14 -5.96
C LEU A 132 -2.45 -15.95 -7.21
N LEU A 133 -2.77 -17.25 -7.19
CA LEU A 133 -2.60 -18.15 -8.33
C LEU A 133 -3.93 -18.29 -9.06
N SER A 134 -3.96 -17.98 -10.36
CA SER A 134 -5.18 -18.07 -11.18
C SER A 134 -5.61 -19.51 -11.48
N ARG A 135 -4.71 -20.48 -11.30
CA ARG A 135 -4.98 -21.91 -11.49
C ARG A 135 -4.04 -22.75 -10.63
N PRO A 136 -4.44 -23.97 -10.25
CA PRO A 136 -3.56 -24.86 -9.51
C PRO A 136 -2.36 -25.26 -10.37
N MET A 137 -1.20 -25.45 -9.74
CA MET A 137 0.02 -25.88 -10.43
C MET A 137 0.76 -26.89 -9.57
N PRO A 138 1.23 -28.03 -10.13
CA PRO A 138 2.02 -28.99 -9.37
C PRO A 138 3.23 -28.30 -8.74
N VAL A 139 3.42 -28.55 -7.43
CA VAL A 139 4.61 -28.10 -6.72
C VAL A 139 5.81 -28.84 -7.28
N THR A 140 6.54 -28.16 -8.15
CA THR A 140 7.88 -28.53 -8.59
C THR A 140 8.84 -27.47 -8.07
N ASP A 141 10.15 -27.70 -8.18
CA ASP A 141 11.18 -26.76 -7.69
C ASP A 141 11.11 -25.35 -8.35
N SER A 142 10.22 -25.14 -9.32
CA SER A 142 10.05 -23.87 -10.03
C SER A 142 8.78 -23.13 -9.60
N TRP A 143 8.71 -22.70 -8.34
CA TRP A 143 7.73 -21.69 -7.89
C TRP A 143 7.73 -20.44 -8.77
N LYS A 144 8.89 -20.14 -9.37
CA LYS A 144 9.05 -19.10 -10.38
C LYS A 144 8.17 -19.28 -11.61
N ALA A 145 7.61 -20.46 -11.86
CA ALA A 145 6.71 -20.71 -13.00
C ALA A 145 5.23 -20.59 -12.63
N PHE A 146 4.89 -20.38 -11.35
CA PHE A 146 3.51 -20.32 -10.91
C PHE A 146 2.73 -19.19 -11.61
N PRO A 147 1.42 -19.40 -11.86
CA PRO A 147 0.55 -18.47 -12.56
C PRO A 147 0.07 -17.36 -11.61
N TYR A 148 1.01 -16.55 -11.13
CA TYR A 148 0.72 -15.41 -10.27
C TYR A 148 -0.09 -14.35 -11.02
N LEU A 149 -1.09 -13.75 -10.36
CA LEU A 149 -1.90 -12.69 -10.97
C LEU A 149 -1.07 -11.51 -11.49
N ILE A 150 0.05 -11.16 -10.85
CA ILE A 150 0.94 -10.08 -11.31
C ILE A 150 1.53 -10.31 -12.72
N ARG A 151 1.41 -11.52 -13.27
CA ARG A 151 1.85 -11.84 -14.64
C ARG A 151 0.86 -11.40 -15.70
N ASP A 152 -0.42 -11.40 -15.32
CA ASP A 152 -1.54 -11.16 -16.22
C ASP A 152 -2.10 -9.74 -16.01
N TYR A 153 -2.00 -9.21 -14.77
CA TYR A 153 -2.59 -7.94 -14.37
C TYR A 153 -1.60 -7.01 -13.67
N GLN A 154 -1.71 -5.72 -13.95
CA GLN A 154 -1.22 -4.66 -13.05
C GLN A 154 -2.22 -4.51 -11.92
N ILE A 155 -1.77 -4.52 -10.67
CA ILE A 155 -2.66 -4.42 -9.51
C ILE A 155 -2.35 -3.14 -8.73
N SER A 156 -3.41 -2.40 -8.41
CA SER A 156 -3.36 -1.21 -7.59
C SER A 156 -4.40 -1.30 -6.47
N TYR A 157 -4.16 -0.62 -5.36
CA TYR A 157 -5.06 -0.62 -4.21
C TYR A 157 -5.63 0.76 -3.94
N ARG A 158 -6.88 0.80 -3.49
CA ARG A 158 -7.56 2.02 -3.07
C ARG A 158 -8.29 1.80 -1.75
N PHE A 159 -8.42 2.83 -0.95
CA PHE A 159 -9.14 2.76 0.33
C PHE A 159 -10.66 2.86 0.17
N ALA A 160 -11.12 3.53 -0.88
CA ALA A 160 -12.54 3.66 -1.21
C ALA A 160 -12.68 3.99 -2.70
N ALA A 161 -13.72 3.45 -3.34
CA ALA A 161 -14.05 3.78 -4.72
C ALA A 161 -14.45 5.27 -4.87
N SER A 162 -15.00 5.87 -3.82
CA SER A 162 -15.45 7.27 -3.80
C SER A 162 -14.34 8.31 -3.63
N PHE A 163 -13.08 7.90 -3.51
CA PHE A 163 -11.96 8.83 -3.44
C PHE A 163 -11.76 9.45 -4.84
N LEU A 164 -11.86 10.77 -5.01
CA LEU A 164 -11.70 11.39 -6.33
C LEU A 164 -10.27 11.95 -6.46
N PRO A 165 -9.64 11.91 -7.66
CA PRO A 165 -8.35 12.55 -7.89
C PRO A 165 -8.35 14.05 -7.55
N GLU A 166 -9.51 14.69 -7.68
CA GLU A 166 -9.77 16.09 -7.32
C GLU A 166 -9.67 16.35 -5.81
N ASP A 167 -9.93 15.33 -4.97
CA ASP A 167 -9.78 15.42 -3.50
C ASP A 167 -8.30 15.60 -3.09
N LEU A 168 -7.35 15.23 -3.95
CA LEU A 168 -5.91 15.36 -3.69
C LEU A 168 -5.38 16.77 -3.99
N GLY A 169 -6.20 17.62 -4.62
CA GLY A 169 -5.79 18.93 -5.11
C GLY A 169 -4.85 18.84 -6.34
N GLU A 170 -4.97 19.80 -7.25
CA GLU A 170 -3.93 20.03 -8.24
C GLU A 170 -2.90 20.98 -7.66
N GLN A 171 -1.64 20.53 -7.54
CA GLN A 171 -0.52 21.47 -7.45
C GLN A 171 0.20 21.54 -8.78
N SER A 172 0.13 22.72 -9.38
CA SER A 172 1.04 23.15 -10.43
C SER A 172 2.23 23.88 -9.78
N GLY A 173 3.46 23.58 -10.21
CA GLY A 173 4.64 24.37 -9.83
C GLY A 173 5.58 23.70 -8.81
N PHE A 174 5.84 22.40 -8.95
CA PHE A 174 6.92 21.73 -8.21
C PHE A 174 8.25 22.46 -8.40
N GLN A 175 8.99 22.65 -7.31
CA GLN A 175 10.31 23.29 -7.31
C GLN A 175 11.44 22.31 -7.65
N GLY A 176 11.16 21.00 -7.60
CA GLY A 176 12.09 19.96 -7.98
C GLY A 176 11.39 18.65 -8.37
N GLU A 177 12.12 17.84 -9.12
CA GLU A 177 11.62 16.55 -9.63
C GLU A 177 11.61 15.49 -8.53
N LEU A 178 12.74 15.28 -7.85
CA LEU A 178 12.92 14.29 -6.81
C LEU A 178 13.45 14.92 -5.53
N LEU A 179 12.89 14.50 -4.39
CA LEU A 179 13.52 14.62 -3.09
C LEU A 179 13.68 13.22 -2.48
N ALA A 180 14.93 12.79 -2.33
CA ALA A 180 15.28 11.47 -1.79
C ALA A 180 15.93 11.60 -0.41
N PHE A 181 15.53 10.75 0.54
CA PHE A 181 16.10 10.66 1.88
C PHE A 181 16.77 9.31 2.10
N ALA A 182 18.00 9.33 2.59
CA ALA A 182 18.68 8.17 3.18
C ALA A 182 19.28 8.54 4.54
N PRO A 183 18.48 8.44 5.62
CA PRO A 183 18.93 8.71 6.98
C PRO A 183 20.06 7.81 7.47
N GLN A 184 20.83 8.31 8.43
CA GLN A 184 21.87 7.56 9.14
C GLN A 184 21.36 7.14 10.53
N PHE A 185 21.59 5.87 10.85
CA PHE A 185 21.29 5.29 12.14
C PHE A 185 22.57 4.68 12.71
N THR A 186 22.84 4.93 13.99
CA THR A 186 24.04 4.43 14.70
C THR A 186 23.71 3.41 15.79
N GLY A 187 22.45 2.97 15.86
CA GLY A 187 21.90 2.23 16.99
C GLY A 187 22.41 0.79 17.18
N GLY A 188 22.41 0.37 18.45
CA GLY A 188 22.77 -0.97 18.94
C GLY A 188 21.61 -1.98 18.94
N GLU A 189 21.47 -2.77 20.00
CA GLU A 189 20.40 -3.80 20.09
C GLU A 189 18.99 -3.21 20.29
N ASP A 190 18.86 -2.10 21.01
CA ASP A 190 17.58 -1.44 21.35
C ASP A 190 17.27 -0.19 20.50
N GLU A 191 18.15 0.15 19.55
CA GLU A 191 18.01 1.31 18.67
C GLU A 191 17.98 0.87 17.19
N LEU A 192 17.56 1.78 16.31
CA LEU A 192 17.51 1.52 14.88
C LEU A 192 18.91 1.23 14.32
N LYS A 193 19.06 0.06 13.70
CA LYS A 193 20.34 -0.40 13.15
C LYS A 193 20.68 0.31 11.83
N PRO A 194 21.97 0.42 11.47
CA PRO A 194 22.37 1.02 10.20
C PRO A 194 21.74 0.31 8.98
N LEU A 195 21.18 1.07 8.04
CA LEU A 195 20.72 0.58 6.75
C LEU A 195 21.88 0.59 5.75
N ARG A 196 22.47 -0.58 5.46
CA ARG A 196 23.71 -0.67 4.66
C ARG A 196 23.59 -0.16 3.23
N TYR A 197 22.38 -0.16 2.66
CA TYR A 197 22.16 0.08 1.23
C TYR A 197 21.30 1.32 0.93
N ASN A 198 20.72 1.98 1.92
CA ASN A 198 19.81 3.11 1.66
C ASN A 198 20.50 4.30 0.98
N VAL A 199 21.77 4.59 1.34
CA VAL A 199 22.57 5.63 0.68
C VAL A 199 22.82 5.29 -0.79
N VAL A 200 23.17 4.03 -1.07
CA VAL A 200 23.44 3.56 -2.44
C VAL A 200 22.17 3.66 -3.28
N GLU A 201 21.03 3.27 -2.72
CA GLU A 201 19.71 3.36 -3.33
C GLU A 201 19.32 4.81 -3.64
N ALA A 202 19.30 5.69 -2.64
CA ALA A 202 18.90 7.09 -2.81
C ALA A 202 19.80 7.83 -3.82
N GLN A 203 21.12 7.58 -3.79
CA GLN A 203 22.03 8.13 -4.78
C GLN A 203 21.79 7.58 -6.19
N ALA A 204 21.44 6.30 -6.33
CA ALA A 204 21.15 5.71 -7.63
C ALA A 204 19.88 6.32 -8.23
N ILE A 205 18.82 6.49 -7.44
CA ILE A 205 17.58 7.15 -7.88
C ILE A 205 17.84 8.62 -8.21
N GLY A 206 18.61 9.33 -7.38
CA GLY A 206 19.02 10.70 -7.64
C GLY A 206 19.79 10.88 -8.96
N ARG A 207 20.64 9.93 -9.33
CA ARG A 207 21.34 9.93 -10.64
C ARG A 207 20.39 9.68 -11.81
N LEU A 208 19.33 8.89 -11.62
CA LEU A 208 18.39 8.52 -12.68
C LEU A 208 17.39 9.64 -12.98
N LEU A 209 16.84 10.27 -11.94
CA LEU A 209 15.76 11.25 -12.08
C LEU A 209 16.25 12.70 -11.99
N GLY A 210 17.43 12.92 -11.38
CA GLY A 210 17.87 14.25 -10.97
C GLY A 210 17.03 14.78 -9.79
N GLY A 211 17.61 15.67 -8.98
CA GLY A 211 16.92 16.24 -7.82
C GLY A 211 17.80 16.32 -6.58
N GLU A 212 17.18 16.59 -5.44
CA GLU A 212 17.86 16.71 -4.15
C GLU A 212 17.92 15.34 -3.46
N VAL A 213 19.11 14.97 -2.98
CA VAL A 213 19.34 13.72 -2.24
C VAL A 213 19.95 14.08 -0.90
N LEU A 214 19.17 13.91 0.17
CA LEU A 214 19.58 14.15 1.55
C LEU A 214 20.12 12.84 2.15
N LEU A 215 21.36 12.87 2.61
CA LEU A 215 22.09 11.70 3.09
C LEU A 215 22.55 11.89 4.53
N GLY A 216 22.53 10.81 5.30
CA GLY A 216 23.05 10.79 6.66
C GLY A 216 22.47 11.90 7.52
N GLY A 217 23.31 12.65 8.24
CA GLY A 217 22.85 13.71 9.15
C GLY A 217 22.01 14.83 8.52
N GLU A 218 21.99 14.97 7.18
CA GLU A 218 21.15 15.95 6.48
C GLU A 218 19.71 15.47 6.24
N ALA A 219 19.48 14.15 6.30
CA ALA A 219 18.19 13.53 6.09
C ALA A 219 17.34 13.54 7.38
N THR A 220 16.97 14.75 7.84
CA THR A 220 16.24 14.98 9.08
C THR A 220 14.72 15.12 8.87
N GLU A 221 13.96 14.93 9.94
CA GLU A 221 12.49 15.07 9.92
C GLU A 221 12.08 16.53 9.64
N ALA A 222 12.83 17.49 10.20
CA ALA A 222 12.66 18.91 9.91
C ALA A 222 12.83 19.24 8.42
N ARG A 223 13.87 18.70 7.76
CA ARG A 223 14.09 18.89 6.32
C ARG A 223 12.97 18.27 5.49
N PHE A 224 12.44 17.13 5.91
CA PHE A 224 11.27 16.54 5.29
C PHE A 224 10.04 17.47 5.37
N ARG A 225 9.71 17.97 6.56
CA ARG A 225 8.56 18.88 6.74
C ARG A 225 8.71 20.19 5.95
N GLU A 226 9.92 20.71 5.82
CA GLU A 226 10.19 21.95 5.09
C GLU A 226 10.06 21.80 3.57
N SER A 227 10.48 20.65 3.03
CA SER A 227 10.73 20.51 1.59
C SER A 227 9.78 19.55 0.88
N ALA A 228 9.24 18.53 1.55
CA ALA A 228 8.51 17.44 0.88
C ALA A 228 7.31 17.90 0.06
N GLY A 229 6.62 18.97 0.47
CA GLY A 229 5.49 19.53 -0.28
C GLY A 229 5.86 20.24 -1.60
N LYS A 230 7.16 20.41 -1.89
CA LYS A 230 7.67 21.17 -3.05
C LYS A 230 8.15 20.27 -4.20
N TYR A 231 8.18 18.95 -4.00
CA TYR A 231 8.76 18.00 -4.94
C TYR A 231 7.72 17.08 -5.55
N ARG A 232 7.93 16.71 -6.82
CA ARG A 232 7.02 15.84 -7.56
C ARG A 232 7.09 14.39 -7.11
N ILE A 233 8.30 13.92 -6.82
CA ILE A 233 8.58 12.56 -6.38
C ILE A 233 9.28 12.60 -5.03
N LEU A 234 8.78 11.81 -4.07
CA LEU A 234 9.44 11.56 -2.79
C LEU A 234 9.97 10.14 -2.75
N HIS A 235 11.22 9.97 -2.33
CA HIS A 235 11.82 8.66 -2.12
C HIS A 235 12.38 8.55 -0.70
N LEU A 236 11.85 7.65 0.11
CA LEU A 236 12.19 7.51 1.52
C LEU A 236 12.82 6.14 1.77
N ALA A 237 14.16 6.09 1.82
CA ALA A 237 14.95 4.89 2.09
C ALA A 237 15.37 4.87 3.57
N THR A 238 14.45 4.42 4.42
CA THR A 238 14.58 4.57 5.87
C THR A 238 13.93 3.42 6.65
N HIS A 239 13.99 3.45 7.99
CA HIS A 239 13.20 2.56 8.83
C HIS A 239 11.77 3.07 8.91
N ALA A 240 10.83 2.12 8.88
CA ALA A 240 9.46 2.33 9.27
C ALA A 240 9.05 1.22 10.22
N GLN A 241 8.13 1.55 11.12
CA GLN A 241 7.54 0.59 12.04
C GLN A 241 6.03 0.78 12.03
N ALA A 242 5.31 -0.30 11.70
CA ALA A 242 3.87 -0.35 11.84
C ALA A 242 3.50 -0.48 13.33
N ASN A 243 2.40 0.14 13.72
CA ASN A 243 1.77 -0.10 15.01
C ASN A 243 0.42 -0.79 14.78
N ASP A 244 0.40 -2.10 14.97
CA ASP A 244 -0.78 -2.93 14.71
C ASP A 244 -1.88 -2.77 15.77
N THR A 245 -1.62 -2.01 16.85
CA THR A 245 -2.58 -1.75 17.94
C THR A 245 -3.19 -0.35 17.85
N ILE A 246 -2.38 0.64 17.46
CA ILE A 246 -2.81 2.02 17.25
C ILE A 246 -2.12 2.55 16.00
N GLY A 247 -2.72 2.35 14.82
CA GLY A 247 -2.10 2.58 13.51
C GLY A 247 -1.57 4.00 13.32
N ALA A 248 -2.17 4.99 13.98
CA ALA A 248 -1.74 6.39 13.98
C ALA A 248 -0.32 6.62 14.54
N TYR A 249 0.20 5.67 15.34
CA TYR A 249 1.56 5.69 15.88
C TYR A 249 2.56 4.88 15.04
N SER A 250 2.16 4.38 13.86
CA SER A 250 3.13 3.91 12.87
C SER A 250 3.97 5.10 12.42
N TYR A 251 5.26 4.89 12.17
CA TYR A 251 6.19 6.00 11.90
C TYR A 251 7.25 5.67 10.84
N LEU A 252 7.79 6.73 10.25
CA LEU A 252 9.05 6.75 9.51
C LEU A 252 10.12 7.41 10.40
N ALA A 253 11.31 6.82 10.44
CA ALA A 253 12.43 7.38 11.17
C ALA A 253 13.29 8.27 10.27
N PHE A 254 13.88 9.31 10.85
CA PHE A 254 14.87 10.17 10.22
C PHE A 254 16.16 10.19 11.03
N SER A 255 17.19 10.90 10.53
CA SER A 255 18.50 10.92 11.18
C SER A 255 18.42 11.58 12.54
N THR A 256 18.85 10.85 13.57
CA THR A 256 18.94 11.39 14.93
C THR A 256 20.01 12.46 15.00
N LEU A 257 19.62 13.68 15.38
CA LEU A 257 20.57 14.75 15.67
C LEU A 257 21.04 14.65 17.13
N LYS A 258 22.34 14.86 17.34
CA LYS A 258 22.89 14.97 18.70
C LYS A 258 22.21 16.16 19.40
N ASP A 259 21.75 15.93 20.63
CA ASP A 259 21.08 16.93 21.48
C ASP A 259 19.68 17.39 21.00
N SER A 260 19.02 16.64 20.11
CA SER A 260 17.61 16.89 19.76
C SER A 260 16.68 16.53 20.92
N LEU A 261 15.69 17.39 21.17
CA LEU A 261 14.56 17.10 22.06
C LEU A 261 13.43 16.34 21.35
N GLU A 262 13.49 16.29 20.01
CA GLU A 262 12.53 15.58 19.17
C GLU A 262 13.00 14.15 18.92
N ASN A 263 12.06 13.25 18.69
CA ASN A 263 12.36 11.84 18.45
C ASN A 263 12.73 11.53 16.98
N GLU A 264 12.72 12.54 16.10
CA GLU A 264 13.02 12.43 14.66
C GLU A 264 12.16 11.37 13.96
N LEU A 265 10.92 11.21 14.43
CA LEU A 265 9.94 10.28 13.88
C LEU A 265 8.78 11.05 13.24
N LEU A 266 8.42 10.67 12.03
CA LEU A 266 7.22 11.15 11.35
C LEU A 266 6.11 10.11 11.50
N TYR A 267 5.08 10.44 12.28
CA TYR A 267 3.94 9.54 12.51
C TYR A 267 2.86 9.68 11.44
N VAL A 268 2.04 8.63 11.26
CA VAL A 268 0.86 8.67 10.37
C VAL A 268 -0.08 9.85 10.73
N ARG A 269 -0.26 10.12 12.02
CA ARG A 269 -1.09 11.26 12.47
C ARG A 269 -0.54 12.62 12.03
N ASP A 270 0.78 12.73 11.86
CA ASP A 270 1.42 13.96 11.43
C ASP A 270 1.18 14.18 9.94
N LEU A 271 1.23 13.10 9.14
CA LEU A 271 0.93 13.12 7.71
C LEU A 271 -0.48 13.63 7.42
N TYR A 272 -1.48 13.32 8.26
CA TYR A 272 -2.84 13.83 8.09
C TYR A 272 -2.97 15.35 8.15
N ASN A 273 -1.95 16.04 8.67
CA ASN A 273 -1.90 17.50 8.76
C ASN A 273 -0.93 18.12 7.75
N MET A 274 -0.30 17.30 6.90
CA MET A 274 0.62 17.77 5.88
C MET A 274 -0.10 17.97 4.54
N ARG A 275 0.51 18.79 3.69
CA ARG A 275 0.14 18.93 2.27
C ARG A 275 1.32 18.47 1.42
N LEU A 276 1.22 17.25 0.93
CA LEU A 276 2.21 16.53 0.14
C LEU A 276 1.60 16.16 -1.22
N PRO A 277 1.51 17.11 -2.16
CA PRO A 277 0.89 16.89 -3.47
C PRO A 277 1.79 16.08 -4.42
N ALA A 278 2.69 15.27 -3.88
CA ALA A 278 3.64 14.49 -4.65
C ALA A 278 2.88 13.54 -5.59
N GLU A 279 3.30 13.49 -6.85
CA GLU A 279 2.72 12.57 -7.84
C GLU A 279 3.16 11.12 -7.59
N MET A 280 4.19 10.92 -6.78
CA MET A 280 4.65 9.59 -6.36
C MET A 280 5.40 9.67 -5.03
N VAL A 281 5.10 8.72 -4.13
CA VAL A 281 5.88 8.48 -2.91
C VAL A 281 6.37 7.04 -2.90
N VAL A 282 7.68 6.86 -2.88
CA VAL A 282 8.33 5.55 -2.76
C VAL A 282 8.77 5.35 -1.31
N LEU A 283 8.13 4.41 -0.63
CA LEU A 283 8.46 4.03 0.75
C LEU A 283 9.37 2.78 0.74
N SER A 284 10.67 3.00 0.60
CA SER A 284 11.69 1.96 0.76
C SER A 284 11.99 1.77 2.25
N ALA A 285 10.98 1.28 2.96
CA ALA A 285 11.00 1.07 4.40
C ALA A 285 10.15 -0.14 4.79
N CYS A 286 10.46 -0.77 5.93
CA CYS A 286 9.77 -1.97 6.39
C CYS A 286 8.29 -1.70 6.73
N GLU A 287 7.41 -2.66 6.44
CA GLU A 287 6.01 -2.67 6.92
C GLU A 287 5.15 -1.45 6.53
N THR A 288 5.54 -0.68 5.52
CA THR A 288 4.92 0.59 5.13
C THR A 288 3.48 0.49 4.59
N GLY A 289 3.11 -0.69 4.07
CA GLY A 289 1.76 -1.04 3.62
C GLY A 289 0.92 -1.80 4.66
N ILE A 290 1.47 -2.09 5.85
CA ILE A 290 0.81 -2.85 6.92
C ILE A 290 0.48 -1.89 8.07
N GLY A 291 -0.59 -2.17 8.82
CA GLY A 291 -0.97 -1.40 10.00
C GLY A 291 -2.26 -1.92 10.66
N GLU A 292 -2.73 -1.21 11.67
CA GLU A 292 -3.99 -1.53 12.37
C GLU A 292 -5.18 -1.49 11.39
N TRP A 293 -5.98 -2.54 11.38
CA TRP A 293 -7.27 -2.51 10.70
C TRP A 293 -8.32 -1.88 11.62
N GLN A 294 -8.90 -0.77 11.17
CA GLN A 294 -9.99 -0.10 11.86
C GLN A 294 -11.31 -0.32 11.09
N ARG A 295 -12.33 -0.83 11.79
CA ARG A 295 -13.63 -1.13 11.18
C ARG A 295 -14.25 0.12 10.58
N GLY A 296 -14.62 0.06 9.30
CA GLY A 296 -15.19 1.20 8.57
C GLY A 296 -14.17 2.23 8.11
N GLU A 297 -12.90 2.13 8.54
CA GLU A 297 -11.82 2.96 8.04
C GLU A 297 -10.92 2.19 7.07
N GLY A 298 -10.67 0.90 7.28
CA GLY A 298 -9.69 0.11 6.54
C GLY A 298 -8.35 0.04 7.27
N ILE A 299 -7.25 -0.26 6.55
CA ILE A 299 -5.91 -0.30 7.16
C ILE A 299 -5.40 1.12 7.38
N VAL A 300 -4.94 1.41 8.60
CA VAL A 300 -4.24 2.65 8.96
C VAL A 300 -2.74 2.41 8.80
N SER A 301 -2.21 2.72 7.61
CA SER A 301 -0.79 2.56 7.25
C SER A 301 -0.13 3.89 6.89
N LEU A 302 1.20 3.88 6.76
CA LEU A 302 1.96 5.02 6.25
C LEU A 302 1.51 5.41 4.84
N GLY A 303 1.31 4.43 3.94
CA GLY A 303 0.78 4.70 2.60
C GLY A 303 -0.55 5.46 2.62
N ARG A 304 -1.44 5.12 3.56
CA ARG A 304 -2.68 5.90 3.77
C ARG A 304 -2.41 7.32 4.23
N GLY A 305 -1.49 7.50 5.17
CA GLY A 305 -1.08 8.83 5.65
C GLY A 305 -0.66 9.74 4.50
N PHE A 306 0.18 9.22 3.58
CA PHE A 306 0.62 9.97 2.40
C PHE A 306 -0.52 10.30 1.44
N LEU A 307 -1.41 9.34 1.15
CA LEU A 307 -2.58 9.60 0.31
C LEU A 307 -3.46 10.71 0.90
N PHE A 308 -3.71 10.67 2.21
CA PHE A 308 -4.48 11.71 2.90
C PHE A 308 -3.75 13.06 2.95
N ALA A 309 -2.43 13.05 2.90
CA ALA A 309 -1.63 14.27 2.77
C ALA A 309 -1.70 14.87 1.34
N GLY A 310 -2.29 14.18 0.36
CA GLY A 310 -2.41 14.63 -1.03
C GLY A 310 -1.53 13.90 -2.04
N ALA A 311 -0.78 12.88 -1.62
CA ALA A 311 0.09 12.13 -2.52
C ALA A 311 -0.72 11.22 -3.46
N ARG A 312 -0.18 10.95 -4.65
CA ARG A 312 -0.78 10.08 -5.68
C ARG A 312 -0.05 8.73 -5.77
#